data_AF-L1KSQ7-F1
#
_entry.id   AF-L1KSQ7-F1
#
_cell.length_a   1.000
_cell.length_b   1.000
_cell.length_c   1.000
_cell.angle_alpha   90.00
_cell.angle_beta   90.00
_cell.angle_gamma   90.00
#
_symmetry.space_group_name_H-M   'P 1'
#
loop_
_entity.id
_entity.type
_entity.pdbx_description
1 polymer ?
#
loop_
_entity_poly.entity_id
_entity_poly.type
_entity_poly.pdbx_seq_one_letter_code
_entity_poly.pdbx_strand_id
1 'polypeptide(L)'
;MPGQGQADQVARVLAHDEEVRRLYLTAVTSRVCAVDWTTAGRIASQPAAYAHRADFLATRFAGEALNPRDAGARWCSSVMLRELSPMIGRSPA
;
A
#
# COMPACT_ATOMS: atom_id res chain seq x y z
N MET A 1 24.94 -22.03 6.95
CA MET A 1 24.36 -22.54 8.22
C MET A 1 23.19 -23.47 7.91
N PRO A 2 22.89 -24.49 8.74
CA PRO A 2 21.66 -25.26 8.59
C PRO A 2 20.44 -24.33 8.54
N GLY A 3 19.52 -24.53 7.58
CA GLY A 3 18.31 -23.70 7.42
C GLY A 3 18.44 -22.45 6.54
N GLN A 4 19.65 -22.03 6.16
CA GLN A 4 19.87 -20.83 5.34
C GLN A 4 19.20 -20.93 3.96
N GLY A 5 19.31 -22.09 3.29
CA GLY A 5 18.67 -22.28 1.98
C GLY A 5 17.15 -22.20 2.01
N GLN A 6 16.52 -22.65 3.11
CA GLN A 6 15.07 -22.53 3.31
C GLN A 6 14.66 -21.08 3.55
N ALA A 7 15.41 -20.35 4.38
CA ALA A 7 15.18 -18.92 4.60
C ALA A 7 15.30 -18.10 3.30
N ASP A 8 16.33 -18.37 2.50
CA ASP A 8 16.53 -17.69 1.21
C ASP A 8 15.43 -18.03 0.19
N GLN A 9 14.88 -19.24 0.25
CA GLN A 9 13.74 -19.63 -0.60
C GLN A 9 12.47 -18.88 -0.18
N VAL A 10 12.15 -18.86 1.11
CA VAL A 10 10.98 -18.13 1.62
C VAL A 10 11.08 -16.64 1.30
N ALA A 11 12.25 -16.03 1.54
CA ALA A 11 12.48 -14.63 1.23
C ALA A 11 12.28 -14.34 -0.27
N ARG A 12 12.78 -15.20 -1.15
CA ARG A 12 12.59 -15.06 -2.60
C ARG A 12 11.12 -15.18 -3.01
N VAL A 13 10.38 -16.16 -2.48
CA VAL A 13 8.96 -16.34 -2.79
C VAL A 13 8.18 -15.10 -2.37
N LEU A 14 8.30 -14.68 -1.11
CA LEU A 14 7.55 -13.53 -0.58
C LEU A 14 7.94 -12.20 -1.25
N ALA A 15 9.20 -12.04 -1.66
CA ALA A 15 9.66 -10.84 -2.38
C ALA A 15 9.02 -10.73 -3.78
N HIS A 16 8.61 -11.83 -4.40
CA HIS A 16 8.04 -11.86 -5.75
C HIS A 16 6.56 -12.25 -5.77
N ASP A 17 5.91 -12.36 -4.60
CA ASP A 17 4.50 -12.67 -4.51
C ASP A 17 3.64 -11.42 -4.81
N GLU A 18 3.43 -11.17 -6.09
CA GLU A 18 2.64 -10.04 -6.58
C GLU A 18 1.16 -10.16 -6.21
N GLU A 19 0.62 -11.37 -6.13
CA GLU A 19 -0.77 -11.60 -5.80
C GLU A 19 -1.04 -11.22 -4.34
N VAL A 20 -0.25 -11.75 -3.41
CA VAL A 20 -0.38 -11.43 -1.98
C VAL A 20 -0.19 -9.93 -1.77
N ARG A 21 0.82 -9.32 -2.41
CA ARG A 21 1.06 -7.87 -2.35
C ARG A 21 -0.17 -7.09 -2.80
N ARG A 22 -0.75 -7.44 -3.94
CA ARG A 22 -1.95 -6.78 -4.50
C ARG A 22 -3.15 -6.93 -3.58
N LEU A 23 -3.41 -8.14 -3.05
CA LEU A 23 -4.52 -8.40 -2.16
C LEU A 23 -4.40 -7.62 -0.84
N TYR A 24 -3.20 -7.60 -0.25
CA TYR A 24 -2.96 -6.85 1.00
C TYR A 24 -3.08 -5.34 0.80
N LEU A 25 -2.47 -4.79 -0.26
CA LEU A 25 -2.60 -3.36 -0.57
C LEU A 25 -4.06 -2.99 -0.83
N THR A 26 -4.82 -3.84 -1.53
CA THR A 26 -6.25 -3.63 -1.77
C THR A 26 -7.05 -3.63 -0.46
N ALA A 27 -6.84 -4.62 0.40
CA ALA A 27 -7.54 -4.73 1.68
C ALA A 27 -7.26 -3.53 2.59
N VAL A 28 -5.99 -3.13 2.72
CA VAL A 28 -5.61 -1.97 3.53
C VAL A 28 -6.16 -0.69 2.94
N THR A 29 -6.06 -0.49 1.62
CA THR A 29 -6.61 0.70 0.94
C THR A 29 -8.12 0.81 1.13
N SER A 30 -8.86 -0.29 0.98
CA SER A 30 -10.30 -0.35 1.21
C SER A 30 -10.67 0.14 2.61
N ARG A 31 -10.02 -0.42 3.64
CA ARG A 31 -10.25 -0.05 5.04
C ARG A 31 -9.85 1.39 5.35
N VAL A 32 -8.63 1.77 4.97
CA VAL A 32 -8.01 3.06 5.37
C VAL A 32 -8.66 4.23 4.64
N CYS A 33 -8.96 4.07 3.35
CA CYS A 33 -9.60 5.11 2.55
C CYS A 33 -11.14 5.04 2.56
N ALA A 34 -11.72 4.02 3.21
CA ALA A 34 -13.17 3.78 3.28
C ALA A 34 -13.82 3.74 1.88
N VAL A 35 -13.23 2.97 0.97
CA VAL A 35 -13.73 2.76 -0.40
C VAL A 35 -14.03 1.28 -0.62
N ASP A 36 -14.88 0.97 -1.60
CA ASP A 36 -15.17 -0.42 -1.94
C ASP A 36 -13.91 -1.15 -2.47
N TRP A 37 -13.95 -2.50 -2.43
CA TRP A 37 -12.82 -3.35 -2.84
C TRP A 37 -12.35 -3.09 -4.27
N THR A 38 -13.28 -2.83 -5.20
CA THR A 38 -12.93 -2.61 -6.62
C THR A 38 -12.20 -1.29 -6.78
N THR A 39 -12.71 -0.22 -6.15
CA THR A 39 -12.03 1.09 -6.12
C THR A 39 -10.68 1.00 -5.43
N ALA A 40 -10.59 0.30 -4.29
CA ALA A 40 -9.34 0.08 -3.58
C ALA A 40 -8.30 -0.63 -4.45
N GLY A 41 -8.72 -1.67 -5.19
CA GLY A 41 -7.85 -2.42 -6.08
C GLY A 41 -7.29 -1.57 -7.22
N ARG A 42 -8.09 -0.64 -7.75
CA ARG A 42 -7.65 0.32 -8.77
C ARG A 42 -6.70 1.36 -8.20
N ILE A 43 -6.96 1.88 -7.00
CA ILE A 43 -6.05 2.80 -6.32
C ILE A 43 -4.70 2.12 -6.07
N ALA A 44 -4.71 0.89 -5.57
CA ALA A 44 -3.50 0.13 -5.26
C ALA A 44 -2.67 -0.23 -6.52
N SER A 45 -3.33 -0.54 -7.64
CA SER A 45 -2.64 -0.91 -8.88
C SER A 45 -2.22 0.29 -9.74
N GLN A 46 -2.98 1.39 -9.70
CA GLN A 46 -2.75 2.58 -10.51
C GLN A 46 -2.96 3.87 -9.71
N PRO A 47 -2.10 4.18 -8.72
CA PRO A 47 -2.26 5.35 -7.86
C PRO A 47 -2.31 6.66 -8.66
N ALA A 48 -1.57 6.74 -9.77
CA ALA A 48 -1.52 7.89 -10.67
C ALA A 48 -2.88 8.28 -11.27
N ALA A 49 -3.79 7.31 -11.50
CA ALA A 49 -5.14 7.61 -11.97
C ALA A 49 -5.97 8.40 -10.94
N TYR A 50 -5.53 8.41 -9.69
CA TYR A 50 -6.17 9.10 -8.57
C TYR A 50 -5.37 10.32 -8.10
N ALA A 51 -4.49 10.88 -8.94
CA ALA A 51 -3.69 12.07 -8.62
C ALA A 51 -4.54 13.24 -8.09
N HIS A 52 -5.74 13.45 -8.65
CA HIS A 52 -6.70 14.48 -8.21
C HIS A 52 -7.14 14.32 -6.73
N ARG A 53 -6.97 13.13 -6.13
CA ARG A 53 -7.25 12.83 -4.71
C ARG A 53 -5.99 12.51 -3.91
N ALA A 54 -4.80 12.77 -4.45
CA ALA A 54 -3.54 12.36 -3.85
C ALA A 54 -3.40 12.86 -2.41
N ASP A 55 -3.76 14.12 -2.13
CA ASP A 55 -3.66 14.70 -0.79
C ASP A 55 -4.59 14.01 0.22
N PHE A 56 -5.83 13.71 -0.20
CA PHE A 56 -6.80 12.98 0.63
C PHE A 56 -6.30 11.56 0.95
N LEU A 57 -5.86 10.83 -0.08
CA LEU A 57 -5.36 9.47 0.09
C LEU A 57 -4.10 9.44 0.95
N ALA A 58 -3.15 10.35 0.70
CA ALA A 58 -1.93 10.48 1.47
C ALA A 58 -2.21 10.78 2.95
N THR A 59 -3.17 11.67 3.25
CA THR A 59 -3.56 11.96 4.63
C THR A 59 -4.08 10.71 5.36
N ARG A 60 -4.90 9.89 4.69
CA ARG A 60 -5.43 8.64 5.25
C ARG A 60 -4.33 7.62 5.52
N PHE A 61 -3.45 7.40 4.54
CA PHE A 61 -2.33 6.46 4.69
C PHE A 61 -1.31 6.94 5.72
N ALA A 62 -1.05 8.25 5.83
CA ALA A 62 -0.18 8.80 6.88
C ALA A 62 -0.72 8.50 8.28
N GLY A 63 -2.04 8.64 8.49
CA GLY A 63 -2.69 8.27 9.74
C GLY A 63 -2.49 6.79 10.09
N GLU A 64 -2.69 5.90 9.12
CA GLU A 64 -2.52 4.45 9.35
C GLU A 64 -1.04 4.06 9.54
N ALA A 65 -0.10 4.68 8.82
CA ALA A 65 1.33 4.39 8.94
C ALA A 65 1.88 4.65 10.37
N LEU A 66 1.26 5.59 11.09
CA LEU A 66 1.57 5.93 12.47
C LEU A 66 0.78 5.13 13.50
N ASN A 67 -0.21 4.32 13.11
CA ASN A 67 -0.98 3.47 14.01
C ASN A 67 -0.10 2.28 14.49
N PRO A 68 0.24 2.16 15.78
CA PRO A 68 1.19 1.14 16.26
C PRO A 68 0.60 -0.29 16.28
N ARG A 69 -0.69 -0.47 16.03
CA ARG A 69 -1.42 -1.72 16.29
C ARG A 69 -1.39 -2.73 15.15
N ASP A 70 -0.98 -2.33 13.95
CA ASP A 70 -1.00 -3.21 12.76
C ASP A 70 0.24 -2.95 11.87
N ALA A 71 1.29 -3.76 12.06
CA ALA A 71 2.52 -3.61 11.30
C ALA A 71 2.33 -3.80 9.78
N GLY A 72 1.42 -4.69 9.37
CA GLY A 72 1.16 -4.97 7.96
C GLY A 72 0.46 -3.79 7.27
N ALA A 73 -0.54 -3.20 7.93
CA ALA A 73 -1.23 -2.02 7.42
C ALA A 73 -0.32 -0.80 7.38
N ARG A 74 0.57 -0.63 8.37
CA ARG A 74 1.57 0.45 8.35
C ARG A 74 2.50 0.34 7.16
N TRP A 75 3.00 -0.87 6.88
CA TRP A 75 3.87 -1.11 5.72
C TRP A 75 3.13 -0.87 4.41
N CYS A 76 1.91 -1.37 4.27
CA CYS A 76 1.09 -1.12 3.08
C CYS A 76 0.84 0.38 2.87
N SER A 77 0.54 1.10 3.95
CA SER A 77 0.29 2.54 3.90
C SER A 77 1.56 3.33 3.56
N SER A 78 2.74 2.93 4.04
CA SER A 78 4.00 3.57 3.66
C SER A 78 4.38 3.34 2.20
N VAL A 79 4.09 2.15 1.66
CA VAL A 79 4.24 1.86 0.22
C VAL A 79 3.33 2.78 -0.58
N MET A 80 2.04 2.85 -0.25
CA MET A 80 1.10 3.73 -0.96
C MET A 80 1.48 5.21 -0.87
N LEU A 81 1.97 5.67 0.29
CA LEU A 81 2.50 7.04 0.44
C LEU A 81 3.68 7.31 -0.49
N ARG A 82 4.61 6.37 -0.61
CA ARG A 82 5.74 6.49 -1.55
C ARG A 82 5.25 6.63 -2.99
N GLU A 83 4.28 5.82 -3.39
CA GLU A 83 3.71 5.86 -4.74
C GLU A 83 2.93 7.17 -5.00
N LEU A 84 2.24 7.71 -4.00
CA LEU A 84 1.45 8.95 -4.11
C LEU A 84 2.31 10.22 -3.98
N SER A 85 3.47 10.14 -3.32
CA SER A 85 4.35 11.29 -3.04
C SER A 85 4.60 12.21 -4.25
N PRO A 86 4.84 11.71 -5.48
CA PRO A 86 5.02 12.56 -6.65
C PRO A 86 3.78 13.36 -7.08
N MET A 87 2.59 13.04 -6.57
CA MET A 87 1.30 13.65 -6.96
C MET A 87 0.75 14.63 -5.93
N ILE A 88 1.26 14.58 -4.70
CA ILE A 88 0.84 15.45 -3.59
C ILE A 88 1.11 16.92 -3.96
N GLY A 89 0.14 17.79 -3.69
CA GLY A 89 0.22 19.22 -4.00
C GLY A 89 0.17 19.57 -5.50
N ARG A 90 -0.14 18.60 -6.37
CA ARG A 90 -0.36 18.83 -7.82
C ARG A 90 -1.83 18.86 -8.23
N SER A 91 -2.76 18.68 -7.29
CA SER A 91 -4.20 18.80 -7.56
C SER A 91 -4.58 20.27 -7.79
N PRO A 92 -5.32 20.61 -8.85
CA PRO A 92 -5.96 21.91 -8.94
C PRO A 92 -7.01 22.03 -7.83
N ALA A 93 -7.07 23.21 -7.21
CA ALA A 93 -8.05 23.57 -6.19
C ALA A 93 -9.50 23.50 -6.71
#